data_AF-C6TIN0-F1
#
_entry.id   AF-C6TIN0-F1
#
_cell.length_a   1.000
_cell.length_b   1.000
_cell.length_c   1.000
_cell.angle_alpha   90.00
_cell.angle_beta   90.00
_cell.angle_gamma   90.00
#
_symmetry.space_group_name_H-M   'P 1'
#
loop_
_entity.id
_entity.type
_entity.pdbx_description
1 polymer ?
#
loop_
_entity_poly.entity_id
_entity_poly.type
_entity_poly.pdbx_seq_one_letter_code
_entity_poly.pdbx_strand_id
1 'polypeptide(L)'
;MATTFTLATLSLPSSSRVSIGGAPIRHHRSPNRIGLLPPLKCSSLEPETAPPPPFDWTHKLIAGVAGVGFLETSYLTYLKLTGADAFCPVGGGTCSKILDSDYALVFGIPLPLIGMAAYGLVAALGVQLASKNFRFGIEKPTAEAVLLGATTSMAAASAYFLYILTTRFSDSSCSYCLLSAFLSFTLFFVTLKDIGLQEVSKQLGLQLLVASLVILSLNASYSNSKSASSSLAENDLPYFATEITTPSSPFALSLARHLHSIGAKMYGAFWCSHCQEQKEMFGREAAKQLDYVECFPDGFRRGTKMIKACIDAKLEGFPTWIINGQVLSGEVELSELAQVSGYEESVQP
;
A
#
# COMPACT_ATOMS: atom_id res chain seq x y z
N MET A 1 -15.58 -12.14 -8.39
CA MET A 1 -15.48 -13.44 -7.73
C MET A 1 -14.95 -13.20 -6.32
N ALA A 2 -15.76 -13.43 -5.29
CA ALA A 2 -15.36 -13.20 -3.90
C ALA A 2 -14.48 -14.36 -3.41
N THR A 3 -13.17 -14.16 -3.35
CA THR A 3 -12.24 -15.08 -2.68
C THR A 3 -11.98 -14.59 -1.26
N THR A 4 -12.71 -15.18 -0.32
CA THR A 4 -12.46 -15.16 1.12
C THR A 4 -11.09 -15.77 1.39
N PHE A 5 -10.13 -14.96 1.86
CA PHE A 5 -8.87 -15.48 2.42
C PHE A 5 -9.11 -15.93 3.85
N THR A 6 -9.29 -17.24 4.02
CA THR A 6 -9.36 -17.93 5.31
C THR A 6 -7.96 -17.97 5.92
N LEU A 7 -7.76 -17.35 7.09
CA LEU A 7 -6.57 -17.57 7.91
C LEU A 7 -6.48 -19.06 8.27
N ALA A 8 -5.51 -19.76 7.70
CA ALA A 8 -5.16 -21.12 8.11
C ALA A 8 -4.48 -21.06 9.49
N THR A 9 -5.24 -21.39 10.53
CA THR A 9 -4.71 -21.71 11.86
C THR A 9 -4.22 -23.15 11.84
N LEU A 10 -2.90 -23.33 11.70
CA LEU A 10 -2.26 -24.64 11.84
C LEU A 10 -1.98 -24.93 13.33
N SER A 11 -2.89 -25.68 13.93
CA SER A 11 -2.71 -26.38 15.21
C SER A 11 -1.95 -27.69 15.01
N LEU A 12 -0.87 -27.92 15.75
CA LEU A 12 -0.16 -29.23 15.88
C LEU A 12 0.24 -29.44 17.35
N PRO A 13 0.40 -30.71 17.82
CA PRO A 13 -0.23 -31.19 19.04
C PRO A 13 0.73 -31.38 20.22
N SER A 14 0.12 -31.47 21.40
CA SER A 14 0.72 -31.72 22.71
C SER A 14 1.27 -33.15 22.89
N SER A 15 2.31 -33.22 23.72
CA SER A 15 2.76 -34.35 24.56
C SER A 15 3.71 -35.41 24.00
N SER A 16 4.91 -35.46 24.60
CA SER A 16 5.45 -36.67 25.23
C SER A 16 6.47 -36.31 26.32
N ARG A 17 6.11 -36.58 27.58
CA ARG A 17 7.01 -36.58 28.75
C ARG A 17 7.90 -37.83 28.69
N VAL A 18 9.19 -37.68 28.94
CA VAL A 18 10.07 -38.79 29.35
C VAL A 18 10.59 -38.49 30.75
N SER A 19 10.27 -39.39 31.67
CA SER A 19 10.65 -39.36 33.09
C SER A 19 11.90 -40.21 33.27
N ILE A 20 12.97 -39.66 33.83
CA ILE A 20 14.18 -40.39 34.21
C ILE A 20 14.03 -40.86 35.66
N GLY A 21 13.96 -42.18 35.85
CA GLY A 21 14.02 -42.85 37.15
C GLY A 21 15.47 -43.02 37.61
N GLY A 22 15.74 -42.67 38.86
CA GLY A 22 17.04 -42.78 39.50
C GLY A 22 17.39 -44.19 39.99
N ALA A 23 18.69 -44.44 40.13
CA ALA A 23 19.26 -45.53 40.92
C ALA A 23 20.41 -44.96 41.79
N PRO A 24 20.48 -45.29 43.09
CA PRO A 24 21.53 -44.79 43.97
C PRO A 24 22.71 -45.77 44.06
N ILE A 25 23.94 -45.26 44.10
CA ILE A 25 25.13 -46.04 44.47
C ILE A 25 25.81 -45.37 45.67
N ARG A 26 26.17 -46.21 46.63
CA ARG A 26 26.53 -45.94 48.02
C ARG A 26 28.02 -46.26 48.24
N HIS A 27 28.60 -45.64 49.27
CA HIS A 27 29.93 -45.88 49.88
C HIS A 27 31.11 -45.22 49.15
N HIS A 28 32.09 -44.60 49.79
CA HIS A 28 32.76 -44.99 51.03
C HIS A 28 33.35 -43.79 51.79
N ARG A 29 33.36 -43.89 53.12
CA ARG A 29 33.90 -42.95 54.11
C ARG A 29 35.39 -43.24 54.35
N SER A 30 36.24 -42.21 54.44
CA SER A 30 37.45 -42.23 55.30
C SER A 30 37.94 -40.80 55.61
N PRO A 31 38.31 -40.47 56.86
CA PRO A 31 38.68 -39.12 57.30
C PRO A 31 40.20 -38.95 57.51
N ASN A 32 40.74 -37.75 57.26
CA ASN A 32 41.89 -37.15 57.96
C ASN A 32 42.17 -35.76 57.35
N ARG A 33 41.98 -34.66 58.07
CA ARG A 33 42.88 -34.01 59.05
C ARG A 33 43.83 -33.00 58.38
N ILE A 34 43.70 -31.76 58.87
CA ILE A 34 44.72 -30.70 59.01
C ILE A 34 44.90 -29.76 57.82
N GLY A 35 44.61 -28.48 58.06
CA GLY A 35 44.99 -27.37 57.19
C GLY A 35 44.13 -26.12 57.43
N LEU A 36 44.43 -25.38 58.50
CA LEU A 36 43.84 -24.07 58.81
C LEU A 36 43.93 -23.12 57.61
N LEU A 37 42.80 -22.53 57.21
CA LEU A 37 42.72 -21.19 56.58
C LEU A 37 41.44 -20.51 57.10
N PRO A 38 41.49 -19.24 57.52
CA PRO A 38 40.35 -18.56 58.14
C PRO A 38 39.24 -18.27 57.12
N PRO A 39 37.97 -18.08 57.55
CA PRO A 39 36.90 -17.78 56.64
C PRO A 39 37.10 -16.37 56.09
N LEU A 40 37.30 -16.26 54.78
CA LEU A 40 37.22 -14.99 54.07
C LEU A 40 35.79 -14.44 54.24
N LYS A 41 35.72 -13.36 54.99
CA LYS A 41 34.54 -12.55 55.25
C LYS A 41 34.08 -11.95 53.93
N CYS A 42 33.05 -12.52 53.31
CA CYS A 42 32.38 -11.87 52.19
C CYS A 42 31.69 -10.61 52.73
N SER A 43 32.30 -9.45 52.47
CA SER A 43 31.61 -8.16 52.58
C SER A 43 30.36 -8.19 51.72
N SER A 44 29.25 -7.83 52.36
CA SER A 44 27.99 -7.47 51.74
C SER A 44 28.23 -6.38 50.68
N LEU A 45 28.15 -6.74 49.40
CA LEU A 45 27.87 -5.77 48.34
C LEU A 45 26.37 -5.47 48.38
N GLU A 46 26.04 -4.21 48.60
CA GLU A 46 24.71 -3.63 48.44
C GLU A 46 24.09 -3.98 47.06
N PRO A 47 22.75 -4.10 46.97
CA PRO A 47 22.09 -4.41 45.71
C PRO A 47 22.24 -3.20 44.77
N GLU A 48 23.08 -3.35 43.76
CA GLU A 48 23.11 -2.47 42.60
C GLU A 48 21.69 -2.42 42.02
N THR A 49 21.09 -1.23 42.05
CA THR A 49 19.73 -0.98 41.58
C THR A 49 19.67 -1.28 40.08
N ALA A 50 19.13 -2.44 39.73
CA ALA A 50 18.95 -2.86 38.34
C ALA A 50 18.07 -1.83 37.60
N PRO A 51 18.45 -1.42 36.36
CA PRO A 51 17.60 -0.55 35.54
C PRO A 51 16.23 -1.21 35.31
N PRO A 52 15.13 -0.43 35.23
CA PRO A 52 13.80 -0.98 35.00
C PRO A 52 13.78 -1.80 33.70
N PRO A 53 13.06 -2.93 33.65
CA PRO A 53 13.09 -3.81 32.50
C PRO A 53 12.57 -3.06 31.25
N PRO A 54 13.28 -3.12 30.10
CA PRO A 54 13.00 -2.32 28.90
C PRO A 54 11.66 -2.63 28.19
N PHE A 55 10.84 -3.53 28.72
CA PHE A 55 9.76 -4.20 27.98
C PHE A 55 8.43 -3.41 27.90
N ASP A 56 8.12 -2.53 28.86
CA ASP A 56 6.82 -1.82 28.90
C ASP A 56 6.74 -0.63 27.90
N TRP A 57 7.88 -0.04 27.55
CA TRP A 57 7.89 1.06 26.58
C TRP A 57 7.75 0.55 25.14
N THR A 58 8.33 -0.61 24.82
CA THR A 58 8.38 -1.13 23.45
C THR A 58 6.99 -1.31 22.86
N HIS A 59 6.07 -1.92 23.61
CA HIS A 59 4.69 -2.15 23.16
C HIS A 59 3.91 -0.86 22.94
N LYS A 60 4.12 0.15 23.80
CA LYS A 60 3.54 1.49 23.63
C LYS A 60 4.09 2.18 22.39
N LEU A 61 5.38 2.01 22.10
CA LEU A 61 6.01 2.51 20.89
C LEU A 61 5.45 1.83 19.64
N ILE A 62 5.32 0.49 19.66
CA ILE A 62 4.69 -0.28 18.57
C ILE A 62 3.26 0.23 18.32
N ALA A 63 2.45 0.37 19.39
CA ALA A 63 1.09 0.89 19.28
C ALA A 63 1.05 2.31 18.71
N GLY A 64 1.96 3.19 19.14
CA GLY A 64 2.05 4.56 18.65
C GLY A 64 2.45 4.64 17.17
N VAL A 65 3.52 3.95 16.77
CA VAL A 65 4.01 3.92 15.38
C VAL A 65 2.96 3.30 14.46
N ALA A 66 2.34 2.20 14.85
CA ALA A 66 1.29 1.56 14.07
C ALA A 66 0.01 2.44 14.01
N GLY A 67 -0.30 3.18 15.07
CA GLY A 67 -1.38 4.16 15.07
C GLY A 67 -1.16 5.29 14.05
N VAL A 68 0.07 5.80 13.91
CA VAL A 68 0.41 6.78 12.86
C VAL A 68 0.19 6.17 11.47
N GLY A 69 0.66 4.94 11.24
CA GLY A 69 0.45 4.26 9.96
C GLY A 69 -1.02 3.97 9.66
N PHE A 70 -1.83 3.67 10.69
CA PHE A 70 -3.27 3.50 10.57
C PHE A 70 -3.96 4.80 10.14
N LEU A 71 -3.59 5.94 10.74
CA LEU A 71 -4.14 7.25 10.37
C LEU A 71 -3.75 7.64 8.94
N GLU A 72 -2.49 7.47 8.58
CA GLU A 72 -1.98 7.72 7.23
C GLU A 72 -2.75 6.91 6.18
N THR A 73 -2.84 5.59 6.39
CA THR A 73 -3.52 4.69 5.45
C THR A 73 -5.04 4.86 5.43
N SER A 74 -5.65 5.27 6.54
CA SER A 74 -7.07 5.66 6.59
C SER A 74 -7.33 6.90 5.74
N TYR A 75 -6.46 7.90 5.83
CA TYR A 75 -6.55 9.12 5.01
C TYR A 75 -6.42 8.79 3.52
N LEU A 76 -5.41 8.00 3.13
CA LEU A 76 -5.25 7.58 1.73
C LEU A 76 -6.41 6.69 1.23
N THR A 77 -6.97 5.85 2.10
CA THR A 77 -8.16 5.05 1.78
C THR A 77 -9.36 5.95 1.52
N TYR A 78 -9.57 6.97 2.35
CA TYR A 78 -10.63 7.95 2.14
C TYR A 78 -10.47 8.65 0.79
N LEU A 79 -9.28 9.19 0.49
CA LEU A 79 -9.01 9.85 -0.80
C LEU A 79 -9.29 8.93 -1.99
N LYS A 80 -8.83 7.67 -1.93
CA LYS A 80 -9.03 6.70 -3.02
C LYS A 80 -10.49 6.33 -3.22
N LEU A 81 -11.31 6.33 -2.16
CA LEU A 81 -12.73 6.04 -2.23
C LEU A 81 -13.56 7.25 -2.67
N THR A 82 -13.12 8.48 -2.38
CA THR A 82 -13.82 9.71 -2.79
C THR A 82 -13.35 10.25 -4.14
N GLY A 83 -12.26 9.71 -4.70
CA GLY A 83 -11.64 10.26 -5.92
C GLY A 83 -11.00 11.64 -5.70
N ALA A 84 -10.62 11.95 -4.46
CA ALA A 84 -10.04 13.26 -4.14
C ALA A 84 -8.52 13.23 -4.28
N ASP A 85 -7.94 14.32 -4.75
CA ASP A 85 -6.49 14.46 -4.89
C ASP A 85 -5.76 14.43 -3.55
N ALA A 86 -4.61 13.75 -3.54
CA ALA A 86 -3.74 13.70 -2.37
C ALA A 86 -2.92 14.98 -2.23
N PHE A 87 -2.96 15.60 -1.06
CA PHE A 87 -2.07 16.71 -0.73
C PHE A 87 -0.63 16.20 -0.54
N CYS A 88 0.26 16.43 -1.50
CA CYS A 88 1.67 16.04 -1.39
C CYS A 88 2.51 17.18 -0.79
N PRO A 89 2.91 17.13 0.50
CA PRO A 89 3.69 18.21 1.12
C PRO A 89 5.09 18.39 0.51
N VAL A 90 5.62 17.35 -0.13
CA VAL A 90 6.91 17.36 -0.82
C VAL A 90 6.73 16.68 -2.18
N GLY A 91 7.18 17.31 -3.27
CA GLY A 91 7.19 16.71 -4.61
C GLY A 91 6.09 17.13 -5.59
N GLY A 92 5.30 18.18 -5.31
CA GLY A 92 4.47 18.88 -6.32
C GLY A 92 3.49 17.99 -7.10
N GLY A 93 2.49 17.41 -6.43
CA GLY A 93 1.42 16.62 -7.08
C GLY A 93 1.84 15.22 -7.58
N THR A 94 3.12 14.83 -7.40
CA THR A 94 3.61 13.55 -7.94
C THR A 94 3.10 12.30 -7.23
N CYS A 95 2.47 12.42 -6.05
CA CYS A 95 1.85 11.25 -5.40
C CYS A 95 0.59 10.80 -6.13
N SER A 96 -0.23 11.69 -6.71
CA SER A 96 -1.48 11.32 -7.39
C SER A 96 -1.19 10.33 -8.52
N LYS A 97 -0.16 10.57 -9.35
CA LYS A 97 0.30 9.62 -10.38
C LYS A 97 0.55 8.21 -9.86
N ILE A 98 1.08 8.07 -8.64
CA ILE A 98 1.37 6.78 -8.02
C ILE A 98 0.11 6.18 -7.40
N LEU A 99 -0.68 6.99 -6.70
CA LEU A 99 -1.92 6.58 -6.01
C LEU A 99 -3.06 6.24 -6.99
N ASP A 100 -3.01 6.74 -8.22
CA ASP A 100 -3.97 6.44 -9.29
C ASP A 100 -3.50 5.38 -10.28
N SER A 101 -2.25 4.93 -10.15
CA SER A 101 -1.76 3.82 -10.96
C SER A 101 -2.40 2.48 -10.58
N ASP A 102 -2.32 1.50 -11.50
CA ASP A 102 -2.68 0.10 -11.24
C ASP A 102 -1.93 -0.52 -10.05
N TYR A 103 -0.77 0.05 -9.67
CA TYR A 103 0.00 -0.42 -8.52
C TYR A 103 -0.66 -0.06 -7.17
N ALA A 104 -1.59 0.89 -7.16
CA ALA A 104 -2.39 1.25 -5.99
C ALA A 104 -3.53 0.25 -5.70
N LEU A 105 -3.70 -0.80 -6.53
CA LEU A 105 -4.66 -1.87 -6.33
C LEU A 105 -3.94 -3.22 -6.21
N VAL A 106 -4.28 -4.00 -5.18
CA VAL A 106 -3.81 -5.39 -5.01
C VAL A 106 -5.03 -6.30 -5.05
N PHE A 107 -5.08 -7.21 -6.03
CA PHE A 107 -6.27 -8.03 -6.34
C PHE A 107 -7.57 -7.20 -6.50
N GLY A 108 -7.46 -5.97 -7.02
CA GLY A 108 -8.58 -5.03 -7.18
C GLY A 108 -8.97 -4.27 -5.90
N ILE A 109 -8.31 -4.53 -4.78
CA ILE A 109 -8.55 -3.84 -3.50
C ILE A 109 -7.56 -2.68 -3.38
N PRO A 110 -8.02 -1.47 -3.01
CA PRO A 110 -7.13 -0.35 -2.69
C PRO A 110 -6.03 -0.74 -1.72
N LEU A 111 -4.78 -0.57 -2.14
CA LEU A 111 -3.60 -0.84 -1.31
C LEU A 111 -3.64 -0.08 0.03
N PRO A 112 -4.09 1.20 0.09
CA PRO A 112 -4.29 1.89 1.36
C PRO A 112 -5.24 1.16 2.33
N LEU A 113 -6.27 0.48 1.83
CA LEU A 113 -7.23 -0.25 2.65
C LEU A 113 -6.60 -1.50 3.28
N ILE A 114 -5.75 -2.20 2.51
CA ILE A 114 -4.94 -3.32 3.02
C ILE A 114 -3.96 -2.81 4.08
N GLY A 115 -3.32 -1.66 3.82
CA GLY A 115 -2.44 -0.99 4.78
C GLY A 115 -3.17 -0.62 6.08
N MET A 116 -4.36 -0.05 5.98
CA MET A 116 -5.21 0.30 7.12
C MET A 116 -5.53 -0.92 7.98
N ALA A 117 -5.89 -2.05 7.37
CA ALA A 117 -6.12 -3.29 8.10
C ALA A 117 -4.84 -3.81 8.78
N ALA A 118 -3.70 -3.78 8.11
CA ALA A 118 -2.42 -4.25 8.64
C ALA A 118 -1.92 -3.39 9.81
N TYR A 119 -1.87 -2.07 9.64
CA TYR A 119 -1.50 -1.14 10.72
C TYR A 119 -2.50 -1.18 11.87
N GLY A 120 -3.79 -1.31 11.60
CA GLY A 120 -4.83 -1.47 12.61
C GLY A 120 -4.64 -2.74 13.44
N LEU A 121 -4.30 -3.86 12.80
CA LEU A 121 -3.98 -5.12 13.49
C LEU A 121 -2.75 -4.97 14.40
N VAL A 122 -1.66 -4.39 13.88
CA VAL A 122 -0.43 -4.17 14.67
C VAL A 122 -0.67 -3.20 15.82
N ALA A 123 -1.44 -2.13 15.61
CA ALA A 123 -1.81 -1.19 16.67
C ALA A 123 -2.63 -1.90 17.77
N ALA A 124 -3.62 -2.72 17.38
CA ALA A 124 -4.42 -3.49 18.33
C ALA A 124 -3.57 -4.50 19.13
N LEU A 125 -2.64 -5.20 18.49
CA LEU A 125 -1.72 -6.11 19.16
C LEU A 125 -0.78 -5.37 20.11
N GLY A 126 -0.24 -4.22 19.69
CA GLY A 126 0.61 -3.37 20.53
C GLY A 126 -0.13 -2.87 21.78
N VAL A 127 -1.38 -2.42 21.64
CA VAL A 127 -2.22 -2.00 22.78
C VAL A 127 -2.54 -3.18 23.69
N GLN A 128 -2.83 -4.36 23.12
CA GLN A 128 -3.11 -5.56 23.91
C GLN A 128 -1.90 -6.01 24.73
N LEU A 129 -0.72 -6.06 24.11
CA LEU A 129 0.52 -6.45 24.78
C LEU A 129 0.98 -5.41 25.82
N ALA A 130 0.67 -4.12 25.61
CA ALA A 130 0.90 -3.07 26.59
C ALA A 130 -0.11 -3.11 27.76
N SER A 131 -1.28 -3.73 27.56
CA SER A 131 -2.29 -3.86 28.61
C SER A 131 -2.01 -5.09 29.46
N LYS A 132 -1.98 -4.94 30.79
CA LYS A 132 -1.88 -6.08 31.72
C LYS A 132 -3.07 -7.05 31.63
N ASN A 133 -4.17 -6.63 31.00
CA ASN A 133 -5.39 -7.41 30.83
C ASN A 133 -5.55 -7.79 29.35
N PHE A 134 -5.15 -9.00 28.98
CA PHE A 134 -5.44 -9.57 27.65
C PHE A 134 -6.95 -9.74 27.46
N ARG A 135 -7.60 -8.72 26.88
CA ARG A 135 -9.06 -8.70 26.71
C ARG A 135 -9.58 -9.76 25.72
N PHE A 136 -8.72 -10.31 24.86
CA PHE A 136 -9.12 -11.23 23.78
C PHE A 136 -8.73 -12.69 24.00
N GLY A 137 -8.23 -13.07 25.18
CA GLY A 137 -7.86 -14.46 25.46
C GLY A 137 -6.71 -15.03 24.62
N ILE A 138 -5.96 -14.16 23.92
CA ILE A 138 -4.78 -14.55 23.14
C ILE A 138 -3.60 -14.67 24.11
N GLU A 139 -2.92 -15.81 24.10
CA GLU A 139 -1.71 -15.98 24.90
C GLU A 139 -0.59 -15.06 24.38
N LYS A 140 0.20 -14.47 25.29
CA LYS A 140 1.36 -13.62 24.96
C LYS A 140 2.25 -14.16 23.82
N PRO A 141 2.71 -15.43 23.84
CA PRO A 141 3.54 -15.97 22.74
C PRO A 141 2.83 -15.99 21.39
N THR A 142 1.52 -16.21 21.37
CA THR A 142 0.73 -16.19 20.14
C THR A 142 0.63 -14.76 19.61
N ALA A 143 0.40 -13.78 20.48
CA ALA A 143 0.37 -12.37 20.09
C ALA A 143 1.72 -11.88 19.55
N GLU A 144 2.84 -12.26 20.17
CA GLU A 144 4.19 -11.94 19.71
C GLU A 144 4.51 -12.59 18.35
N ALA A 145 4.12 -13.86 18.16
CA ALA A 145 4.31 -14.55 16.87
C ALA A 145 3.48 -13.91 15.74
N VAL A 146 2.22 -13.55 16.01
CA VAL A 146 1.36 -12.84 15.04
C VAL A 146 1.92 -11.45 14.75
N LEU A 147 2.39 -10.72 15.76
CA LEU A 147 3.01 -9.41 15.62
C LEU A 147 4.28 -9.47 14.75
N LEU A 148 5.13 -10.47 14.98
CA LEU A 148 6.32 -10.68 14.16
C LEU A 148 5.95 -11.03 12.72
N GLY A 149 5.03 -11.96 12.51
CA GLY A 149 4.55 -12.32 11.17
C GLY A 149 3.94 -11.11 10.42
N ALA A 150 3.13 -10.31 11.11
CA ALA A 150 2.51 -9.10 10.55
C ALA A 150 3.58 -8.06 10.18
N THR A 151 4.48 -7.71 11.08
CA THR A 151 5.52 -6.70 10.80
C THR A 151 6.51 -7.13 9.73
N THR A 152 6.86 -8.42 9.65
CA THR A 152 7.65 -8.96 8.52
C THR A 152 6.89 -8.88 7.21
N SER A 153 5.60 -9.23 7.20
CA SER A 153 4.78 -9.14 5.99
C SER A 153 4.70 -7.70 5.47
N MET A 154 4.55 -6.73 6.38
CA MET A 154 4.53 -5.31 6.07
C MET A 154 5.89 -4.83 5.53
N ALA A 155 6.99 -5.18 6.20
CA ALA A 155 8.33 -4.80 5.73
C ALA A 155 8.67 -5.41 4.37
N ALA A 156 8.30 -6.68 4.12
CA ALA A 156 8.49 -7.33 2.83
C ALA A 156 7.65 -6.66 1.71
N ALA A 157 6.39 -6.35 2.00
CA ALA A 157 5.53 -5.60 1.06
C ALA A 157 6.09 -4.20 0.78
N SER A 158 6.50 -3.45 1.81
CA SER A 158 7.12 -2.13 1.66
C SER A 158 8.41 -2.17 0.84
N ALA A 159 9.28 -3.16 1.05
CA ALA A 159 10.48 -3.35 0.23
C ALA A 159 10.13 -3.57 -1.25
N TYR A 160 9.10 -4.38 -1.52
CA TYR A 160 8.61 -4.63 -2.87
C TYR A 160 8.00 -3.37 -3.52
N PHE A 161 7.22 -2.58 -2.77
CA PHE A 161 6.67 -1.32 -3.28
C PHE A 161 7.76 -0.26 -3.52
N LEU A 162 8.78 -0.17 -2.67
CA LEU A 162 9.95 0.68 -2.93
C LEU A 162 10.69 0.24 -4.20
N TYR A 163 10.79 -1.07 -4.45
CA TYR A 163 11.34 -1.58 -5.71
C TYR A 163 10.49 -1.14 -6.92
N ILE A 164 9.15 -1.19 -6.83
CA ILE A 164 8.28 -0.66 -7.89
C ILE A 164 8.46 0.85 -8.07
N LEU A 165 8.48 1.62 -6.98
CA LEU A 165 8.65 3.08 -7.04
C LEU A 165 9.94 3.46 -7.75
N THR A 166 11.05 2.82 -7.41
CA THR A 166 12.37 3.11 -8.00
C THR A 166 12.53 2.62 -9.44
N THR A 167 11.83 1.56 -9.85
CA THR A 167 11.97 0.97 -11.20
C THR A 167 10.90 1.38 -12.20
N ARG A 168 9.69 1.75 -11.73
CA ARG A 168 8.54 2.09 -12.58
C ARG A 168 8.19 3.58 -12.55
N PHE A 169 8.56 4.28 -11.48
CA PHE A 169 8.24 5.69 -11.26
C PHE A 169 9.52 6.49 -10.96
N SER A 170 10.55 6.39 -11.81
CA SER A 170 11.82 7.10 -11.60
C SER A 170 11.67 8.62 -11.49
N ASP A 171 10.64 9.17 -12.11
CA ASP A 171 10.43 10.62 -12.25
C ASP A 171 9.43 11.17 -11.22
N SER A 172 8.95 10.34 -10.29
CA SER A 172 7.90 10.70 -9.33
C SER A 172 8.21 10.14 -7.96
N SER A 173 7.91 10.90 -6.91
CA SER A 173 8.12 10.45 -5.52
C SER A 173 6.83 10.61 -4.73
N CYS A 174 6.47 9.58 -3.97
CA CYS A 174 5.30 9.63 -3.10
C CYS A 174 5.75 9.70 -1.64
N SER A 175 5.59 10.86 -1.02
CA SER A 175 5.96 11.10 0.38
C SER A 175 5.23 10.17 1.34
N TYR A 176 3.95 9.89 1.07
CA TYR A 176 3.16 8.92 1.83
C TYR A 176 3.73 7.51 1.71
N CYS A 177 4.02 7.01 0.51
CA CYS A 177 4.61 5.66 0.37
C CYS A 177 5.97 5.53 1.10
N LEU A 178 6.79 6.60 1.09
CA LEU A 178 8.05 6.63 1.84
C LEU A 178 7.83 6.64 3.37
N LEU A 179 6.84 7.40 3.84
CA LEU A 179 6.45 7.40 5.25
C LEU A 179 5.96 6.01 5.68
N SER A 180 5.03 5.43 4.93
CA SER A 180 4.55 4.06 5.15
C SER A 180 5.70 3.03 5.16
N ALA A 181 6.67 3.13 4.25
CA ALA A 181 7.83 2.24 4.26
C ALA A 181 8.68 2.42 5.53
N PHE A 182 8.95 3.67 5.92
CA PHE A 182 9.69 4.00 7.14
C PHE A 182 9.00 3.45 8.40
N LEU A 183 7.68 3.61 8.51
CA LEU A 183 6.88 3.08 9.62
C LEU A 183 6.93 1.55 9.66
N SER A 184 6.77 0.88 8.52
CA SER A 184 6.82 -0.58 8.43
C SER A 184 8.18 -1.16 8.84
N PHE A 185 9.29 -0.58 8.36
CA PHE A 185 10.63 -0.99 8.79
C PHE A 185 10.86 -0.70 10.27
N THR A 186 10.41 0.44 10.79
CA THR A 186 10.52 0.78 12.21
C THR A 186 9.80 -0.26 13.07
N LEU A 187 8.56 -0.62 12.73
CA LEU A 187 7.80 -1.65 13.44
C LEU A 187 8.50 -3.01 13.40
N PHE A 188 9.04 -3.40 12.25
CA PHE A 188 9.80 -4.64 12.12
C PHE A 188 11.04 -4.65 13.01
N PHE A 189 11.90 -3.61 12.95
CA PHE A 189 13.12 -3.55 13.77
C PHE A 189 12.83 -3.47 15.27
N VAL A 190 11.80 -2.73 15.68
CA VAL A 190 11.36 -2.67 17.08
C VAL A 190 10.88 -4.04 17.55
N THR A 191 10.10 -4.75 16.73
CA THR A 191 9.61 -6.10 17.05
C THR A 191 10.75 -7.12 17.12
N LEU A 192 11.72 -7.05 16.20
CA LEU A 192 12.93 -7.89 16.24
C LEU A 192 13.74 -7.68 17.53
N LYS A 193 13.86 -6.42 17.98
CA LYS A 193 14.59 -6.07 19.20
C LYS A 193 13.85 -6.55 20.45
N ASP A 194 12.52 -6.50 20.46
CA ASP A 194 11.68 -6.91 21.59
C ASP A 194 11.71 -8.43 21.81
N ILE A 195 11.51 -9.21 20.74
CA ILE A 195 11.51 -10.67 20.78
C ILE A 195 12.92 -11.24 21.02
N GLY A 196 13.94 -10.51 20.58
CA GLY A 196 15.34 -10.89 20.70
C GLY A 196 15.81 -11.80 19.57
N LEU A 197 17.04 -11.56 19.11
CA LEU A 197 17.61 -12.23 17.93
C LEU A 197 17.69 -13.76 18.05
N GLN A 198 17.78 -14.29 19.27
CA GLN A 198 17.82 -15.74 19.51
C GLN A 198 16.49 -16.43 19.23
N GLU A 199 15.36 -15.76 19.48
CA GLU A 199 14.05 -16.33 19.18
C GLU A 199 13.68 -16.10 17.72
N VAL A 200 14.07 -14.93 17.17
CA VAL A 200 13.96 -14.64 15.73
C VAL A 200 14.74 -15.67 14.90
N SER A 201 15.94 -16.07 15.31
CA SER A 201 16.74 -17.05 14.56
C SER A 201 16.09 -18.42 14.50
N LYS A 202 15.36 -18.84 15.54
CA LYS A 202 14.54 -20.06 15.52
C LYS A 202 13.38 -19.96 14.52
N GLN A 203 12.85 -18.75 14.34
CA GLN A 203 11.73 -18.47 13.44
C GLN A 203 12.15 -17.98 12.05
N LEU A 204 13.45 -17.91 11.74
CA LEU A 204 13.96 -17.32 10.50
C LEU A 204 13.38 -18.00 9.25
N GLY A 205 13.24 -19.33 9.27
CA GLY A 205 12.63 -20.07 8.16
C GLY A 205 11.17 -19.67 7.91
N LEU A 206 10.39 -19.45 8.98
CA LEU A 206 9.02 -18.98 8.88
C LEU A 206 8.96 -17.54 8.37
N GLN A 207 9.86 -16.66 8.82
CA GLN A 207 9.91 -15.27 8.35
C GLN A 207 10.25 -15.17 6.87
N LEU A 208 11.22 -15.95 6.39
CA LEU A 208 11.57 -16.03 4.97
C LEU A 208 10.42 -16.59 4.13
N LEU A 209 9.70 -17.59 4.64
CA LEU A 209 8.51 -18.14 3.98
C LEU A 209 7.40 -17.09 3.89
N VAL A 210 7.10 -16.37 4.97
CA VAL A 210 6.11 -15.28 4.98
C VAL A 210 6.50 -14.19 3.99
N ALA A 211 7.75 -13.70 4.03
CA ALA A 211 8.23 -12.68 3.09
C ALA A 211 8.15 -13.14 1.63
N SER A 212 8.52 -14.40 1.35
CA SER A 212 8.45 -14.99 0.01
C SER A 212 7.01 -15.10 -0.48
N LEU A 213 6.08 -15.56 0.37
CA LEU A 213 4.65 -15.63 0.05
C LEU A 213 4.06 -14.25 -0.25
N VAL A 214 4.43 -13.23 0.53
CA VAL A 214 4.01 -11.84 0.27
C VAL A 214 4.52 -11.38 -1.09
N ILE A 215 5.82 -11.52 -1.38
CA ILE A 215 6.40 -11.11 -2.66
C ILE A 215 5.76 -11.87 -3.84
N LEU A 216 5.56 -13.18 -3.71
CA LEU A 216 4.88 -13.99 -4.72
C LEU A 216 3.43 -13.55 -4.94
N SER A 217 2.69 -13.24 -3.87
CA SER A 217 1.31 -12.77 -3.95
C SER A 217 1.20 -11.40 -4.64
N LEU A 218 2.13 -10.48 -4.34
CA LEU A 218 2.20 -9.16 -4.97
C LEU A 218 2.59 -9.31 -6.45
N ASN A 219 3.58 -10.14 -6.76
CA ASN A 219 3.93 -10.46 -8.14
C ASN A 219 2.75 -11.05 -8.92
N ALA A 220 2.00 -11.99 -8.32
CA ALA A 220 0.81 -12.57 -8.93
C ALA A 220 -0.28 -11.50 -9.16
N SER A 221 -0.53 -10.63 -8.19
CA SER A 221 -1.47 -9.51 -8.35
C SER A 221 -1.09 -8.59 -9.50
N TYR A 222 0.16 -8.08 -9.52
CA TYR A 222 0.56 -7.10 -10.53
C TYR A 222 0.84 -7.70 -11.91
N SER A 223 1.21 -8.98 -12.00
CA SER A 223 1.26 -9.69 -13.29
C SER A 223 -0.15 -9.95 -13.85
N ASN A 224 -1.13 -10.20 -12.99
CA ASN A 224 -2.52 -10.36 -13.42
C ASN A 224 -3.16 -9.02 -13.81
N SER A 225 -2.87 -7.92 -13.10
CA SER A 225 -3.28 -6.56 -13.52
C SER A 225 -2.67 -6.18 -14.87
N LYS A 226 -1.38 -6.51 -15.06
CA LYS A 226 -0.75 -6.41 -16.38
C LYS A 226 -1.41 -7.31 -17.39
N SER A 227 -1.87 -8.51 -17.05
CA SER A 227 -2.55 -9.40 -18.00
C SER A 227 -3.95 -8.90 -18.36
N ALA A 228 -4.65 -8.20 -17.46
CA ALA A 228 -5.91 -7.53 -17.79
C ALA A 228 -5.67 -6.36 -18.76
N SER A 229 -4.69 -5.49 -18.48
CA SER A 229 -4.31 -4.37 -19.35
C SER A 229 -3.61 -4.83 -20.65
N SER A 230 -2.83 -5.91 -20.60
CA SER A 230 -2.11 -6.50 -21.73
C SER A 230 -2.99 -7.42 -22.56
N SER A 231 -4.07 -8.01 -22.02
CA SER A 231 -5.03 -8.76 -22.84
C SER A 231 -5.80 -7.85 -23.80
N LEU A 232 -5.95 -6.57 -23.45
CA LEU A 232 -6.36 -5.54 -24.38
C LEU A 232 -5.20 -5.20 -25.34
N ALA A 233 -3.95 -5.09 -24.86
CA ALA A 233 -2.82 -4.67 -25.72
C ALA A 233 -2.18 -5.76 -26.61
N GLU A 234 -2.42 -7.06 -26.39
CA GLU A 234 -1.74 -8.18 -27.07
C GLU A 234 -2.58 -8.80 -28.21
N ASN A 235 -3.87 -8.52 -28.28
CA ASN A 235 -4.68 -8.79 -29.46
C ASN A 235 -4.87 -7.48 -30.23
N ASP A 236 -4.80 -7.55 -31.56
CA ASP A 236 -5.19 -6.41 -32.42
C ASP A 236 -6.55 -5.87 -31.94
N LEU A 237 -6.56 -4.67 -31.36
CA LEU A 237 -7.79 -3.98 -30.96
C LEU A 237 -8.27 -3.21 -32.18
N PRO A 238 -9.28 -3.71 -32.92
CA PRO A 238 -9.92 -2.88 -33.92
C PRO A 238 -10.52 -1.66 -33.22
N TYR A 239 -10.49 -0.52 -33.90
CA TYR A 239 -11.19 0.66 -33.42
C TYR A 239 -12.67 0.33 -33.17
N PHE A 240 -13.18 0.74 -32.02
CA PHE A 240 -14.60 0.68 -31.70
C PHE A 240 -15.04 2.02 -31.13
N ALA A 241 -16.24 2.46 -31.49
CA ALA A 241 -16.82 3.66 -30.90
C ALA A 241 -17.51 3.30 -29.58
N THR A 242 -17.13 3.94 -28.48
CA THR A 242 -17.86 3.84 -27.21
C THR A 242 -19.13 4.69 -27.28
N GLU A 243 -20.25 4.09 -26.90
CA GLU A 243 -21.52 4.81 -26.79
C GLU A 243 -21.61 5.50 -25.43
N ILE A 244 -21.89 6.80 -25.43
CA ILE A 244 -22.10 7.59 -24.22
C ILE A 244 -23.57 7.46 -23.80
N THR A 245 -23.78 6.89 -22.62
CA THR A 245 -25.12 6.52 -22.16
C THR A 245 -25.79 7.63 -21.35
N THR A 246 -25.01 8.44 -20.64
CA THR A 246 -25.51 9.52 -19.78
C THR A 246 -26.09 10.68 -20.61
N PRO A 247 -27.28 11.21 -20.29
CA PRO A 247 -27.80 12.41 -20.94
C PRO A 247 -27.01 13.65 -20.52
N SER A 248 -26.78 14.59 -21.44
CA SER A 248 -26.07 15.83 -21.11
C SER A 248 -26.91 16.78 -20.27
N SER A 249 -26.28 17.39 -19.27
CA SER A 249 -26.87 18.52 -18.54
C SER A 249 -26.84 19.80 -19.40
N PRO A 250 -27.71 20.80 -19.12
CA PRO A 250 -27.65 22.11 -19.78
C PRO A 250 -26.27 22.78 -19.66
N PHE A 251 -25.62 22.62 -18.50
CA PHE A 251 -24.26 23.11 -18.24
C PHE A 251 -23.22 22.40 -19.10
N ALA A 252 -23.27 21.07 -19.19
CA ALA A 252 -22.35 20.33 -20.04
C ALA A 252 -22.50 20.71 -21.52
N LEU A 253 -23.74 20.92 -21.97
CA LEU A 253 -24.05 21.37 -23.33
C LEU A 253 -23.52 22.78 -23.64
N SER A 254 -23.61 23.72 -22.71
CA SER A 254 -23.09 25.08 -22.92
C SER A 254 -21.57 25.11 -22.82
N LEU A 255 -20.98 24.38 -21.87
CA LEU A 255 -19.54 24.26 -21.73
C LEU A 255 -18.90 23.60 -22.96
N ALA A 256 -19.47 22.52 -23.49
CA ALA A 256 -18.96 21.87 -24.69
C ALA A 256 -18.96 22.81 -25.91
N ARG A 257 -20.01 23.63 -26.07
CA ARG A 257 -20.07 24.67 -27.12
C ARG A 257 -18.98 25.73 -26.94
N HIS A 258 -18.75 26.17 -25.70
CA HIS A 258 -17.70 27.13 -25.41
C HIS A 258 -16.32 26.56 -25.72
N LEU A 259 -16.02 25.35 -25.23
CA LEU A 259 -14.77 24.65 -25.48
C LEU A 259 -14.49 24.50 -26.98
N HIS A 260 -15.50 24.10 -27.75
CA HIS A 260 -15.41 24.06 -29.21
C HIS A 260 -15.12 25.45 -29.81
N SER A 261 -15.82 26.50 -29.36
CA SER A 261 -15.65 27.85 -29.90
C SER A 261 -14.24 28.44 -29.69
N ILE A 262 -13.55 28.03 -28.63
CA ILE A 262 -12.17 28.45 -28.35
C ILE A 262 -11.11 27.48 -28.91
N GLY A 263 -11.53 26.41 -29.56
CA GLY A 263 -10.64 25.38 -30.12
C GLY A 263 -9.94 24.53 -29.07
N ALA A 264 -10.56 24.35 -27.89
CA ALA A 264 -10.06 23.48 -26.84
C ALA A 264 -10.14 22.01 -27.28
N LYS A 265 -9.01 21.29 -27.22
CA LYS A 265 -8.93 19.90 -27.70
C LYS A 265 -8.78 18.91 -26.56
N MET A 266 -9.49 17.80 -26.67
CA MET A 266 -9.29 16.62 -25.82
C MET A 266 -8.61 15.53 -26.64
N TYR A 267 -7.39 15.16 -26.28
CA TYR A 267 -6.69 14.03 -26.87
C TYR A 267 -6.97 12.77 -26.05
N GLY A 268 -7.23 11.67 -26.74
CA GLY A 268 -7.51 10.41 -26.07
C GLY A 268 -7.34 9.23 -27.01
N ALA A 269 -7.78 8.07 -26.53
CA ALA A 269 -7.90 6.90 -27.38
C ALA A 269 -9.20 6.16 -27.12
N PHE A 270 -9.66 5.39 -28.11
CA PHE A 270 -10.92 4.65 -28.03
C PHE A 270 -10.98 3.60 -26.92
N TRP A 271 -9.83 3.01 -26.53
CA TRP A 271 -9.74 2.00 -25.47
C TRP A 271 -9.62 2.58 -24.05
N CYS A 272 -9.64 3.90 -23.90
CA CYS A 272 -9.27 4.61 -22.66
C CYS A 272 -10.48 4.77 -21.74
N SER A 273 -10.50 4.07 -20.61
CA SER A 273 -11.59 4.17 -19.62
C SER A 273 -11.77 5.60 -19.11
N HIS A 274 -10.68 6.26 -18.70
CA HIS A 274 -10.71 7.67 -18.27
C HIS A 274 -11.20 8.63 -19.36
N CYS A 275 -10.93 8.33 -20.64
CA CYS A 275 -11.43 9.15 -21.74
C CYS A 275 -12.93 8.93 -21.97
N GLN A 276 -13.43 7.72 -21.68
CA GLN A 276 -14.85 7.42 -21.70
C GLN A 276 -15.54 8.09 -20.52
N GLU A 277 -15.00 7.99 -19.31
CA GLU A 277 -15.51 8.61 -18.08
C GLU A 277 -15.58 10.14 -18.25
N GLN A 278 -14.55 10.79 -18.79
CA GLN A 278 -14.60 12.20 -19.19
C GLN A 278 -15.73 12.53 -20.16
N LYS A 279 -15.99 11.68 -21.16
CA LYS A 279 -17.10 11.88 -22.12
C LYS A 279 -18.47 11.63 -21.46
N GLU A 280 -18.57 10.68 -20.54
CA GLU A 280 -19.78 10.42 -19.74
C GLU A 280 -20.10 11.61 -18.82
N MET A 281 -19.10 12.29 -18.26
CA MET A 281 -19.31 13.54 -17.50
C MET A 281 -20.01 14.62 -18.35
N PHE A 282 -19.64 14.76 -19.61
CA PHE A 282 -20.35 15.66 -20.55
C PHE A 282 -21.72 15.12 -20.96
N GLY A 283 -21.85 13.80 -21.08
CA GLY A 283 -23.04 13.14 -21.59
C GLY A 283 -23.15 13.15 -23.12
N ARG A 284 -24.16 12.47 -23.63
CA ARG A 284 -24.31 12.04 -25.03
C ARG A 284 -24.36 13.17 -26.04
N GLU A 285 -25.04 14.27 -25.71
CA GLU A 285 -25.25 15.40 -26.63
C GLU A 285 -24.08 16.38 -26.61
N ALA A 286 -23.47 16.62 -25.44
CA ALA A 286 -22.35 17.52 -25.26
C ALA A 286 -21.02 16.89 -25.71
N ALA A 287 -20.82 15.59 -25.45
CA ALA A 287 -19.61 14.88 -25.90
C ALA A 287 -19.43 14.92 -27.43
N LYS A 288 -20.52 14.99 -28.20
CA LYS A 288 -20.51 15.14 -29.67
C LYS A 288 -20.02 16.50 -30.14
N GLN A 289 -19.99 17.51 -29.27
CA GLN A 289 -19.59 18.87 -29.59
C GLN A 289 -18.13 19.14 -29.22
N LEU A 290 -17.48 18.22 -28.50
CA LEU A 290 -16.07 18.36 -28.12
C LEU A 290 -15.15 18.15 -29.33
N ASP A 291 -14.09 18.96 -29.42
CA ASP A 291 -13.00 18.73 -30.37
C ASP A 291 -12.08 17.60 -29.86
N TYR A 292 -12.58 16.37 -29.97
CA TYR A 292 -11.86 15.16 -29.58
C TYR A 292 -10.89 14.70 -30.68
N VAL A 293 -9.63 14.46 -30.32
CA VAL A 293 -8.60 13.90 -31.19
C VAL A 293 -8.35 12.45 -30.79
N GLU A 294 -8.81 11.52 -31.63
CA GLU A 294 -8.53 10.09 -31.51
C GLU A 294 -7.07 9.81 -31.90
N CYS A 295 -6.28 9.32 -30.95
CA CYS A 295 -4.87 9.06 -31.19
C CYS A 295 -4.58 7.73 -31.91
N PHE A 296 -5.54 6.79 -31.92
CA PHE A 296 -5.42 5.46 -32.55
C PHE A 296 -6.64 5.12 -33.43
N PRO A 297 -6.91 5.91 -34.51
CA PRO A 297 -8.10 5.72 -35.34
C PRO A 297 -8.08 4.41 -36.14
N ASP A 298 -6.90 3.85 -36.40
CA ASP A 298 -6.72 2.58 -37.12
C ASP A 298 -6.71 1.36 -36.18
N GLY A 299 -7.12 1.54 -34.92
CA GLY A 299 -7.01 0.54 -33.88
C GLY A 299 -5.63 0.53 -33.21
N PHE A 300 -5.48 -0.34 -32.21
CA PHE A 300 -4.27 -0.46 -31.42
C PHE A 300 -3.70 -1.88 -31.49
N ARG A 301 -2.41 -1.97 -31.79
CA ARG A 301 -1.62 -3.20 -31.70
C ARG A 301 -0.22 -2.86 -31.25
N ARG A 302 0.53 -3.86 -30.81
CA ARG A 302 1.91 -3.66 -30.36
C ARG A 302 2.73 -3.01 -31.48
N GLY A 303 3.29 -1.83 -31.19
CA GLY A 303 4.08 -1.04 -32.15
C GLY A 303 3.27 -0.06 -33.02
N THR A 304 1.94 0.04 -32.86
CA THR A 304 1.16 1.11 -33.48
C THR A 304 1.66 2.46 -32.96
N LYS A 305 1.96 3.36 -33.89
CA LYS A 305 2.26 4.75 -33.58
C LYS A 305 0.95 5.52 -33.55
N MET A 306 0.79 6.39 -32.56
CA MET A 306 -0.30 7.35 -32.57
C MET A 306 -0.20 8.29 -33.77
N ILE A 307 -1.32 8.90 -34.15
CA ILE A 307 -1.34 9.86 -35.26
C ILE A 307 -0.42 11.05 -34.98
N LYS A 308 0.05 11.69 -36.06
CA LYS A 308 0.98 12.83 -35.99
C LYS A 308 0.49 13.95 -35.06
N ALA A 309 -0.81 14.26 -35.07
CA ALA A 309 -1.38 15.28 -34.19
C ALA A 309 -1.12 15.00 -32.69
N CYS A 310 -1.18 13.74 -32.26
CA CYS A 310 -0.91 13.35 -30.88
C CYS A 310 0.60 13.30 -30.58
N ILE A 311 1.42 12.89 -31.55
CA ILE A 311 2.89 12.94 -31.43
C ILE A 311 3.37 14.39 -31.25
N ASP A 312 2.90 15.29 -32.12
CA ASP A 312 3.30 16.70 -32.13
C ASP A 312 2.81 17.43 -30.86
N ALA A 313 1.69 16.99 -30.27
CA ALA A 313 1.17 17.48 -29.01
C ALA A 313 1.96 17.03 -27.76
N LYS A 314 2.90 16.08 -27.89
CA LYS A 314 3.78 15.58 -26.80
C LYS A 314 3.01 15.14 -25.55
N LEU A 315 1.96 14.35 -25.75
CA LEU A 315 1.08 13.87 -24.68
C LEU A 315 1.83 12.90 -23.75
N GLU A 316 1.66 13.06 -22.43
CA GLU A 316 2.20 12.14 -21.41
C GLU A 316 1.25 10.97 -21.10
N GLY A 317 -0.04 11.13 -21.38
CA GLY A 317 -1.08 10.17 -21.08
C GLY A 317 -2.42 10.57 -21.69
N PHE A 318 -3.49 9.85 -21.34
CA PHE A 318 -4.84 10.14 -21.79
C PHE A 318 -5.86 10.09 -20.63
N PRO A 319 -6.93 10.90 -20.67
CA PRO A 319 -7.10 12.01 -21.60
C PRO A 319 -6.10 13.14 -21.33
N THR A 320 -5.91 14.02 -22.31
CA THR A 320 -5.15 15.26 -22.12
C THR A 320 -5.90 16.39 -22.80
N TRP A 321 -6.15 17.46 -22.07
CA TRP A 321 -6.78 18.66 -22.59
C TRP A 321 -5.72 19.70 -22.94
N ILE A 322 -5.90 20.35 -24.10
CA ILE A 322 -5.16 21.55 -24.46
C ILE A 322 -6.16 22.69 -24.62
N ILE A 323 -6.12 23.63 -23.67
CA ILE A 323 -7.09 24.72 -23.54
C ILE A 323 -6.30 26.02 -23.38
N ASN A 324 -6.47 26.99 -24.28
CA ASN A 324 -5.77 28.28 -24.23
C ASN A 324 -4.23 28.15 -24.07
N GLY A 325 -3.63 27.09 -24.64
CA GLY A 325 -2.20 26.78 -24.52
C GLY A 325 -1.78 26.08 -23.23
N GLN A 326 -2.68 25.90 -22.27
CA GLN A 326 -2.45 25.10 -21.07
C GLN A 326 -2.68 23.62 -21.36
N VAL A 327 -1.89 22.76 -20.73
CA VAL A 327 -2.01 21.30 -20.83
C VAL A 327 -2.51 20.77 -19.49
N LEU A 328 -3.65 20.09 -19.51
CA LEU A 328 -4.22 19.40 -18.34
C LEU A 328 -4.21 17.90 -18.61
N SER A 329 -3.57 17.14 -17.74
CA SER A 329 -3.43 15.68 -17.87
C SER A 329 -4.46 14.95 -17.00
N GLY A 330 -5.07 13.90 -17.55
CA GLY A 330 -6.08 13.12 -16.85
C GLY A 330 -7.49 13.67 -17.03
N GLU A 331 -8.42 13.10 -16.27
CA GLU A 331 -9.81 13.54 -16.22
C GLU A 331 -9.91 14.85 -15.45
N VAL A 332 -10.75 15.75 -15.95
CA VAL A 332 -10.92 17.10 -15.40
C VAL A 332 -12.41 17.33 -15.18
N GLU A 333 -12.75 17.76 -13.96
CA GLU A 333 -14.11 18.12 -13.59
C GLU A 333 -14.65 19.23 -14.51
N LEU A 334 -15.96 19.21 -14.79
CA LEU A 334 -16.56 20.19 -15.70
C LEU A 334 -16.42 21.63 -15.18
N SER A 335 -16.42 21.82 -13.86
CA SER A 335 -16.21 23.13 -13.21
C SER A 335 -14.80 23.67 -13.42
N GLU A 336 -13.79 22.80 -13.38
CA GLU A 336 -12.39 23.16 -13.65
C GLU A 336 -12.18 23.45 -15.13
N LEU A 337 -12.77 22.65 -16.03
CA LEU A 337 -12.78 22.95 -17.47
C LEU A 337 -13.42 24.31 -17.76
N ALA A 338 -14.53 24.65 -17.08
CA ALA A 338 -15.15 25.95 -17.19
C ALA A 338 -14.20 27.08 -16.73
N GLN A 339 -13.52 26.90 -15.60
CA GLN A 339 -12.57 27.88 -15.08
C GLN A 339 -11.37 28.10 -16.02
N VAL A 340 -10.73 27.03 -16.49
CA VAL A 340 -9.53 27.12 -17.35
C VAL A 340 -9.87 27.63 -18.76
N SER A 341 -11.07 27.32 -19.26
CA SER A 341 -11.54 27.82 -20.56
C SER A 341 -12.05 29.26 -20.52
N GLY A 342 -12.22 29.87 -19.34
CA GLY A 342 -12.82 31.19 -19.18
C GLY A 342 -14.31 31.20 -19.51
N TYR A 343 -15.01 30.08 -19.27
CA TYR A 343 -16.45 29.99 -19.46
C TYR A 343 -17.19 30.83 -18.40
N GLU A 344 -17.98 31.81 -18.85
CA GLU A 344 -18.89 32.56 -17.99
C GLU A 344 -20.32 32.03 -18.13
N GLU A 345 -20.88 31.48 -17.05
CA GLU A 345 -22.22 30.89 -17.03
C GLU A 345 -23.33 31.89 -17.36
N SER A 346 -23.06 33.20 -17.24
CA SER A 346 -23.97 34.30 -17.58
C SER A 346 -24.24 34.44 -19.09
N VAL A 347 -23.51 33.74 -19.95
CA VAL A 347 -23.70 33.73 -21.41
C VAL A 347 -24.47 32.47 -21.83
N GLN A 348 -25.70 32.32 -21.36
CA GLN A 348 -26.67 31.39 -21.93
C GLN A 348 -27.60 32.15 -22.88
N PRO A 349 -27.82 31.69 -24.12
CA PRO A 349 -28.88 32.22 -24.97
C PRO A 349 -30.28 31.89 -24.42
#